data_AF-A0A930XQY8-F1
#
_entry.id   AF-A0A930XQY8-F1
#
_cell.length_a   1.000
_cell.length_b   1.000
_cell.length_c   1.000
_cell.angle_alpha   90.00
_cell.angle_beta   90.00
_cell.angle_gamma   90.00
#
_symmetry.space_group_name_H-M   'P 1'
#
loop_
_entity.id
_entity.type
_entity.pdbx_description
1 polymer ?
#
loop_
_entity_poly.entity_id
_entity_poly.type
_entity_poly.pdbx_seq_one_letter_code
_entity_poly.pdbx_strand_id
1 'polypeptide(L)'
;MKSLVTPPSLSARPRRLRQSSRIRRLVRETTLELYDLIYPVFVMEGEGERQPISTLPGCWRYTLDNLLIELEAAAQLGILGIALFPVIPADQKDPAGRECLIPVSSAS
;
A
#
# COMPACT_ATOMS: atom_id res chain seq x y z
N MET A 1 -31.34 -34.85 8.53
CA MET A 1 -29.92 -34.93 8.92
C MET A 1 -29.54 -33.64 9.66
N LYS A 2 -29.55 -33.65 11.00
CA LYS A 2 -29.18 -32.47 11.82
C LYS A 2 -27.72 -32.60 12.22
N SER A 3 -26.89 -31.63 11.81
CA SER A 3 -25.49 -31.52 12.19
C SER A 3 -25.38 -31.33 13.71
N LEU A 4 -24.73 -32.29 14.39
CA LEU A 4 -24.42 -32.22 15.81
C LEU A 4 -23.18 -31.35 16.00
N VAL A 5 -23.38 -30.04 16.14
CA VAL A 5 -22.33 -29.17 16.68
C VAL A 5 -22.17 -29.52 18.16
N THR A 6 -21.13 -30.28 18.48
CA THR A 6 -20.83 -30.67 19.86
C THR A 6 -20.46 -29.40 20.64
N PRO A 7 -21.09 -29.11 21.79
CA PRO A 7 -20.70 -27.96 22.60
C PRO A 7 -19.23 -28.13 23.04
N PRO A 8 -18.40 -27.09 22.96
CA PRO A 8 -16.99 -27.20 23.32
C PRO A 8 -16.86 -27.69 24.76
N SER A 9 -15.99 -28.68 24.99
CA SER A 9 -15.73 -29.21 26.32
C SER A 9 -15.27 -28.09 27.26
N LEU A 10 -15.66 -28.15 28.54
CA LEU A 10 -15.24 -27.18 29.56
C LEU A 10 -13.71 -27.13 29.78
N SER A 11 -12.97 -28.11 29.24
CA SER A 11 -11.50 -28.18 29.21
C SER A 11 -10.88 -27.31 28.11
N ALA A 12 -11.53 -27.18 26.95
CA ALA A 12 -11.07 -26.31 25.88
C ALA A 12 -11.55 -24.87 26.12
N ARG A 13 -10.64 -24.00 26.56
CA ARG A 13 -10.93 -22.57 26.80
C ARG A 13 -10.02 -21.68 25.94
N PRO A 14 -10.35 -21.47 24.65
CA PRO A 14 -9.52 -20.68 23.72
C PRO A 14 -9.23 -19.25 24.22
N ARG A 15 -10.12 -18.68 25.04
CA ARG A 15 -9.92 -17.36 25.66
C ARG A 15 -8.69 -17.30 26.60
N ARG A 16 -8.20 -18.43 27.13
CA ARG A 16 -6.97 -18.49 27.94
C ARG A 16 -5.75 -17.98 27.14
N LEU A 17 -5.66 -18.32 25.85
CA LEU A 17 -4.60 -17.83 24.96
C LEU A 17 -4.68 -16.31 24.71
N ARG A 18 -5.80 -15.66 25.04
CA ARG A 18 -6.02 -14.23 24.84
C ARG A 18 -5.99 -13.41 26.15
N GLN A 19 -5.70 -14.04 27.30
CA GLN A 19 -5.79 -13.42 28.63
C GLN A 19 -4.83 -12.24 28.84
N SER A 20 -3.61 -12.32 28.30
CA SER A 20 -2.61 -11.27 28.46
C SER A 20 -1.88 -10.99 27.15
N SER A 21 -1.29 -9.80 27.01
CA SER A 21 -0.45 -9.45 25.88
C SER A 21 0.75 -10.40 25.73
N ARG A 22 1.30 -10.90 26.84
CA ARG A 22 2.43 -11.86 26.86
C ARG A 22 2.05 -13.20 26.25
N ILE A 23 0.91 -13.78 26.65
CA ILE A 23 0.44 -15.06 26.10
C ILE A 23 0.09 -14.88 24.61
N ARG A 24 -0.60 -13.79 24.24
CA ARG A 24 -0.91 -13.50 22.83
C ARG A 24 0.33 -13.35 21.95
N ARG A 25 1.44 -12.80 22.49
CA ARG A 25 2.70 -12.67 21.76
C ARG A 25 3.40 -14.03 21.59
N LEU A 26 3.31 -14.93 22.57
CA LEU A 26 3.87 -16.29 22.48
C LEU A 26 3.19 -17.16 21.43
N VAL A 27 1.88 -17.02 21.26
CA VAL A 27 1.09 -17.84 20.32
C VAL A 27 0.74 -17.12 19.02
N ARG A 28 1.37 -15.97 18.74
CA ARG A 28 1.11 -15.20 17.51
C ARG A 28 1.72 -15.94 16.32
N GLU A 29 0.89 -16.22 15.33
CA GLU A 29 1.30 -16.92 14.10
C GLU A 29 1.80 -15.97 13.01
N THR A 30 1.27 -14.73 12.96
CA THR A 30 1.57 -13.75 11.90
C THR A 30 2.20 -12.49 12.47
N THR A 31 3.30 -12.06 11.87
CA THR A 31 3.97 -10.77 12.10
C THR A 31 4.06 -10.00 10.80
N LEU A 32 4.00 -8.68 10.89
CA LEU A 32 4.24 -7.78 9.77
C LEU A 32 5.49 -6.97 10.09
N GLU A 33 6.39 -6.89 9.13
CA GLU A 33 7.63 -6.14 9.19
C GLU A 33 7.68 -5.14 8.02
N LEU A 34 8.62 -4.18 8.07
CA LEU A 34 8.65 -3.08 7.10
C LEU A 34 8.85 -3.54 5.65
N TYR A 35 9.56 -4.64 5.45
CA TYR A 35 9.78 -5.22 4.12
C TYR A 35 8.54 -5.91 3.54
N ASP A 36 7.49 -6.14 4.34
CA ASP A 36 6.20 -6.64 3.85
C ASP A 36 5.36 -5.52 3.21
N LEU A 37 5.81 -4.25 3.31
CA LEU A 37 5.06 -3.08 2.86
C LEU A 37 5.55 -2.60 1.50
N ILE A 38 4.59 -2.26 0.63
CA ILE A 38 4.81 -1.56 -0.64
C ILE A 38 4.05 -0.23 -0.59
N TYR A 39 4.73 0.86 -0.92
CA TYR A 39 4.15 2.20 -0.94
C TYR A 39 3.68 2.57 -2.36
N PRO A 40 2.37 2.61 -2.64
CA PRO A 40 1.86 3.07 -3.92
C PRO A 40 1.90 4.60 -3.99
N VAL A 41 2.48 5.14 -5.06
CA VAL A 41 2.60 6.58 -5.27
C VAL A 41 2.09 6.98 -6.65
N PHE A 42 1.38 8.10 -6.71
CA PHE A 42 0.81 8.64 -7.93
C PHE A 42 1.69 9.75 -8.49
N VAL A 43 2.13 9.58 -9.74
CA VAL A 43 2.97 10.56 -10.44
C VAL A 43 2.16 11.29 -11.48
N MET A 44 2.32 12.60 -11.58
CA MET A 44 1.70 13.44 -12.60
C MET A 44 2.73 14.28 -13.31
N GLU A 45 2.41 14.68 -14.54
CA GLU A 45 3.21 15.66 -15.29
C GLU A 45 3.07 17.07 -14.69
N GLY A 46 4.09 17.90 -14.92
CA GLY A 46 4.20 19.26 -14.39
C GLY A 46 5.44 19.42 -13.50
N GLU A 47 5.60 20.63 -12.94
CA GLU A 47 6.75 21.01 -12.12
C GLU A 47 6.30 21.59 -10.78
N GLY A 48 6.94 21.18 -9.70
CA GLY A 48 6.71 21.77 -8.36
C GLY A 48 5.30 21.61 -7.76
N GLU A 49 4.39 20.85 -8.37
CA GLU A 49 3.02 20.68 -7.88
C GLU A 49 2.83 19.42 -7.03
N ARG A 50 1.85 19.49 -6.11
CA ARG A 50 1.25 18.33 -5.46
C ARG A 50 -0.26 18.50 -5.41
N GLN A 51 -1.01 17.49 -5.83
CA GLN A 51 -2.46 17.57 -5.92
C GLN A 51 -3.12 16.55 -4.99
N PRO A 52 -4.03 16.95 -4.10
CA PRO A 52 -4.71 16.02 -3.21
C PRO A 52 -5.70 15.14 -3.98
N ILE A 53 -5.81 13.88 -3.60
CA ILE A 53 -6.81 12.96 -4.16
C ILE A 53 -8.04 13.00 -3.24
N SER A 54 -9.13 13.61 -3.69
CA SER A 54 -10.35 13.81 -2.88
C SER A 54 -10.96 12.50 -2.34
N THR A 55 -10.88 11.42 -3.11
CA THR A 55 -11.40 10.10 -2.72
C THR A 55 -10.47 9.33 -1.79
N LEU A 56 -9.20 9.74 -1.66
CA LEU A 56 -8.18 9.11 -0.84
C LEU A 56 -7.54 10.16 0.08
N PRO A 57 -8.18 10.49 1.22
CA PRO A 57 -7.66 11.47 2.16
C PRO A 57 -6.26 11.07 2.64
N GLY A 58 -5.31 12.00 2.54
CA GLY A 58 -3.90 11.77 2.88
C GLY A 58 -3.04 11.27 1.71
N CYS A 59 -3.63 10.89 0.58
CA CYS A 59 -2.90 10.55 -0.64
C CYS A 59 -2.83 11.75 -1.60
N TRP A 60 -1.69 11.86 -2.27
CA TRP A 60 -1.40 12.96 -3.19
C TRP A 60 -0.88 12.42 -4.52
N ARG A 61 -1.04 13.23 -5.56
CA ARG A 61 -0.33 13.12 -6.83
C ARG A 61 0.84 14.07 -6.79
N TYR A 62 2.01 13.58 -7.15
CA TYR A 62 3.25 14.34 -7.09
C TYR A 62 3.79 14.54 -8.50
N THR A 63 4.33 15.73 -8.77
CA THR A 63 5.28 15.90 -9.86
C THR A 63 6.59 15.19 -9.53
N LEU A 64 7.44 14.95 -10.53
CA LEU A 64 8.69 14.19 -10.34
C LEU A 64 9.61 14.80 -9.26
N ASP A 65 9.69 16.13 -9.18
CA ASP A 65 10.54 16.81 -8.19
C ASP A 65 10.08 16.55 -6.76
N ASN A 66 8.78 16.72 -6.51
CA ASN A 66 8.18 16.51 -5.20
C ASN A 66 8.13 15.03 -4.82
N LEU A 67 8.02 14.14 -5.81
CA LEU A 67 8.08 12.71 -5.61
C LEU A 67 9.40 12.30 -4.97
N LEU A 68 10.53 12.81 -5.44
CA LEU A 68 11.84 12.45 -4.90
C LEU A 68 11.98 12.80 -3.41
N ILE A 69 11.45 13.95 -2.99
CA ILE A 69 11.43 14.39 -1.59
C ILE A 69 10.58 13.43 -0.73
N GLU A 70 9.41 13.05 -1.22
CA GLU A 70 8.51 12.10 -0.55
C GLU A 70 9.16 10.70 -0.44
N LEU A 71 9.82 10.25 -1.50
CA LEU A 71 10.50 8.95 -1.51
C LEU A 71 11.71 8.91 -0.59
N GLU A 72 12.44 10.02 -0.43
CA GLU A 72 13.51 10.12 0.55
C GLU A 72 12.97 9.94 1.97
N ALA A 73 11.86 10.61 2.31
CA ALA A 73 11.21 10.44 3.60
C ALA A 73 10.70 9.00 3.81
N ALA A 74 10.11 8.39 2.78
CA ALA A 74 9.68 6.99 2.83
C ALA A 74 10.85 6.01 3.03
N ALA A 75 11.99 6.26 2.38
CA ALA A 75 13.20 5.47 2.54
C ALA A 75 13.78 5.59 3.96
N GLN A 76 13.76 6.79 4.56
CA GLN A 76 14.18 7.01 5.95
C GLN A 76 13.30 6.25 6.96
N LEU A 77 12.02 6.01 6.63
CA LEU A 77 11.12 5.17 7.43
C LEU A 77 11.37 3.66 7.26
N GLY A 78 12.26 3.26 6.35
CA GLY A 78 12.63 1.87 6.09
C GLY A 78 11.70 1.14 5.11
N ILE A 79 10.90 1.87 4.32
CA ILE A 79 10.09 1.27 3.25
C ILE A 79 11.01 0.90 2.08
N LEU A 80 10.94 -0.36 1.66
CA LEU A 80 11.82 -0.91 0.61
C LEU A 80 11.15 -1.00 -0.77
N GLY A 81 9.82 -1.09 -0.81
CA GLY A 81 9.06 -1.27 -2.04
C GLY A 81 8.23 -0.05 -2.39
N ILE A 82 8.32 0.41 -3.64
CA ILE A 82 7.51 1.50 -4.19
C ILE A 82 6.77 1.00 -5.42
N ALA A 83 5.48 1.30 -5.53
CA ALA A 83 4.67 1.03 -6.71
C ALA A 83 4.27 2.35 -7.36
N LEU A 84 4.76 2.60 -8.58
CA LEU A 84 4.51 3.86 -9.30
C LEU A 84 3.26 3.75 -10.18
N PHE A 85 2.38 4.75 -10.07
CA PHE A 85 1.17 4.86 -10.87
C PHE A 85 1.13 6.22 -11.58
N PRO A 86 1.44 6.28 -12.90
CA PRO A 86 1.36 7.53 -13.64
C PRO A 86 -0.09 7.95 -13.87
N VAL A 87 -0.36 9.23 -13.70
CA VAL A 87 -1.63 9.89 -13.97
C VAL A 87 -1.51 10.54 -15.34
N ILE A 88 -1.92 9.78 -16.35
CA ILE A 88 -1.87 10.22 -17.75
C ILE A 88 -2.98 11.26 -18.01
N PRO A 89 -2.67 12.40 -18.66
CA PRO A 89 -3.64 13.36 -19.17
C PRO A 89 -4.71 12.72 -20.06
N ALA A 90 -5.87 13.36 -20.18
CA ALA A 90 -7.01 12.75 -20.89
C ALA A 90 -6.80 12.69 -22.41
N ASP A 91 -6.08 13.67 -22.96
CA ASP A 91 -5.71 13.81 -24.37
C ASP A 91 -4.71 12.76 -24.86
N GLN A 92 -3.93 12.18 -23.94
CA GLN A 92 -2.97 11.10 -24.23
C GLN A 92 -3.58 9.70 -24.09
N LYS A 93 -4.87 9.59 -23.70
CA LYS A 93 -5.54 8.30 -23.55
C LYS A 93 -6.14 7.84 -24.87
N ASP A 94 -5.67 6.71 -25.37
CA ASP A 94 -6.27 6.02 -26.50
C ASP A 94 -6.76 4.60 -26.11
N PRO A 95 -7.74 4.02 -26.84
CA PRO A 95 -8.25 2.68 -26.55
C PRO A 95 -7.19 1.58 -26.63
N ALA A 96 -6.09 1.84 -27.33
CA ALA A 96 -4.98 0.90 -27.49
C ALA A 96 -3.91 1.03 -26.38
N GLY A 97 -3.97 2.06 -25.53
CA GLY A 97 -3.00 2.29 -24.45
C GLY A 97 -1.58 2.54 -24.92
N ARG A 98 -1.39 3.21 -26.07
CA ARG A 98 -0.09 3.37 -26.73
C ARG A 98 0.93 4.11 -25.86
N GLU A 99 0.48 5.03 -25.02
CA GLU A 99 1.32 5.81 -24.11
C GLU A 99 2.21 4.93 -23.22
N CYS A 100 1.75 3.71 -22.86
CA CYS A 100 2.53 2.77 -22.05
C CYS A 100 3.82 2.29 -22.74
N LEU A 101 3.91 2.37 -24.07
CA LEU A 101 5.06 1.91 -24.85
C LEU A 101 6.09 3.01 -25.10
N ILE A 102 5.76 4.26 -24.78
CA ILE A 102 6.63 5.41 -25.05
C ILE A 102 7.76 5.45 -24.02
N PRO A 103 9.04 5.43 -24.45
CA PRO A 103 10.15 5.54 -23.53
C PRO A 103 10.25 6.98 -23.01
N VAL A 104 10.47 7.13 -21.71
CA VAL A 104 10.60 8.44 -21.04
C VAL A 104 11.79 9.26 -21.56
N SER A 105 12.76 8.66 -22.28
CA SER A 105 13.94 9.36 -22.77
C SER A 105 13.71 10.26 -24.00
N SER A 106 12.52 10.26 -24.61
CA SER A 106 12.23 11.08 -25.80
C SER A 106 11.51 12.40 -25.50
N ALA A 107 11.11 12.64 -24.25
CA ALA A 107 10.56 13.92 -23.82
C ALA A 107 11.71 14.80 -23.32
N SER A 108 12.15 15.72 -24.18
CA SER A 108 13.07 16.83 -23.85
C SER A 108 12.29 18.01 -23.31
#